data_AF-A0A7X7MGG5-F1
#
_entry.id   AF-A0A7X7MGG5-F1
#
_cell.length_a   1.000
_cell.length_b   1.000
_cell.length_c   1.000
_cell.angle_alpha   90.00
_cell.angle_beta   90.00
_cell.angle_gamma   90.00
#
_symmetry.space_group_name_H-M   'P 1'
#
loop_
_entity.id
_entity.type
_entity.pdbx_description
1 polymer ?
#
loop_
_entity_poly.entity_id
_entity_poly.type
_entity_poly.pdbx_seq_one_letter_code
_entity_poly.pdbx_strand_id
1 'polypeptide(L)'
;KDAVIVTGYEFFGNYHLTGSMQLDKGEAGIVFFYRSEESAAEENAEKPANEDFYALTLLLTGTQPDQREIRLWHSRQGQRTYLARAQTPLYQRQWYQPGLKVVDDQIIAYLDGYEVFRVKNSLPPGGKIGFYANTDNEIRFDDVALRSINHIDLATVGDIRFQAWKHSGGFYQRPGILFPGTPDDQTLLLAQAKRQPEYLILGRPHNHTGVFSF
;
A
#
# COMPACT_ATOMS: atom_id res chain seq x y z
N LYS A 1 25.83 3.42 -6.96
CA LYS A 1 25.64 2.46 -5.83
C LYS A 1 24.18 2.51 -5.44
N ASP A 2 23.57 1.37 -5.09
CA ASP A 2 22.20 1.33 -4.58
C ASP A 2 22.22 1.48 -3.06
N ALA A 3 21.45 2.43 -2.53
CA ALA A 3 21.27 2.65 -1.10
C ALA A 3 19.78 2.65 -0.77
N VAL A 4 19.42 1.95 0.31
CA VAL A 4 18.06 1.84 0.82
C VAL A 4 18.09 2.12 2.32
N ILE A 5 17.19 2.98 2.79
CA ILE A 5 16.95 3.22 4.21
C ILE A 5 15.48 2.94 4.51
N VAL A 6 15.20 2.18 5.58
CA VAL A 6 13.84 1.73 5.90
C VAL A 6 13.45 1.99 7.35
N THR A 7 12.15 2.12 7.58
CA THR A 7 11.52 2.31 8.88
C THR A 7 10.13 1.68 8.92
N GLY A 8 9.51 1.68 10.10
CA GLY A 8 8.17 1.15 10.32
C GLY A 8 8.15 -0.36 10.56
N TYR A 9 6.98 -0.96 10.34
CA TYR A 9 6.69 -2.33 10.73
C TYR A 9 6.34 -3.20 9.53
N GLU A 10 6.54 -4.51 9.67
CA GLU A 10 6.30 -5.50 8.62
C GLU A 10 4.82 -5.73 8.31
N PHE A 11 3.90 -5.21 9.14
CA PHE A 11 2.45 -5.37 8.95
C PHE A 11 1.79 -4.21 8.18
N PHE A 12 2.56 -3.22 7.69
CA PHE A 12 1.98 -2.14 6.88
C PHE A 12 1.49 -2.67 5.53
N GLY A 13 0.16 -2.76 5.36
CA GLY A 13 -0.49 -3.33 4.17
C GLY A 13 -1.29 -2.33 3.32
N ASN A 14 -2.14 -1.52 3.96
CA ASN A 14 -3.01 -0.54 3.29
C ASN A 14 -2.71 0.87 3.79
N TYR A 15 -2.17 1.74 2.93
CA TYR A 15 -1.72 3.06 3.33
C TYR A 15 -1.54 4.03 2.16
N HIS A 16 -1.46 5.30 2.50
CA HIS A 16 -0.96 6.37 1.65
C HIS A 16 0.38 6.85 2.19
N LEU A 17 1.45 6.68 1.41
CA LEU A 17 2.81 7.10 1.70
C LEU A 17 3.20 8.25 0.76
N THR A 18 3.74 9.33 1.30
CA THR A 18 4.33 10.44 0.55
C THR A 18 5.68 10.82 1.13
N GLY A 19 6.56 11.36 0.31
CA GLY A 19 7.78 12.01 0.77
C GLY A 19 8.28 12.98 -0.28
N SER A 20 8.51 14.23 0.13
CA SER A 20 9.11 15.25 -0.73
C SER A 20 10.60 14.93 -0.90
N MET A 21 11.12 15.11 -2.10
CA MET A 21 12.54 14.92 -2.40
C MET A 21 13.07 15.98 -3.35
N GLN A 22 14.35 16.30 -3.19
CA GLN A 22 15.11 17.14 -4.09
C GLN A 22 16.35 16.37 -4.54
N LEU A 23 16.52 16.25 -5.86
CA LEU A 23 17.68 15.61 -6.47
C LEU A 23 18.25 16.42 -7.65
N ASP A 24 19.55 16.27 -7.88
CA ASP A 24 20.26 16.93 -8.99
C ASP A 24 20.41 15.99 -10.19
N LYS A 25 20.97 14.80 -9.96
CA LYS A 25 21.22 13.78 -10.97
C LYS A 25 21.11 12.40 -10.34
N GLY A 26 20.72 11.41 -11.15
CA GLY A 26 20.62 10.00 -10.74
C GLY A 26 19.19 9.60 -10.43
N GLU A 27 19.03 8.55 -9.61
CA GLU A 27 17.72 7.97 -9.28
C GLU A 27 17.46 8.08 -7.77
N ALA A 28 16.27 8.56 -7.39
CA ALA A 28 15.84 8.60 -5.99
C ALA A 28 14.34 8.36 -5.89
N GLY A 29 13.87 7.84 -4.76
CA GLY A 29 12.46 7.49 -4.64
C GLY A 29 12.03 7.03 -3.27
N ILE A 30 10.75 6.67 -3.18
CA ILE A 30 10.16 6.01 -2.02
C ILE A 30 10.16 4.49 -2.21
N VAL A 31 10.44 3.78 -1.13
CA VAL A 31 10.42 2.32 -1.02
C VAL A 31 9.22 1.89 -0.19
N PHE A 32 8.59 0.80 -0.60
CA PHE A 32 7.42 0.27 0.07
C PHE A 32 7.41 -1.26 0.02
N PHE A 33 6.74 -1.87 0.99
CA PHE A 33 6.76 -3.32 1.20
C PHE A 33 8.18 -3.93 1.31
N TYR A 34 9.13 -3.21 1.90
CA TYR A 34 10.46 -3.75 2.09
C TYR A 34 10.45 -4.89 3.11
N ARG A 35 11.02 -6.02 2.68
CA ARG A 35 11.18 -7.24 3.45
C ARG A 35 12.59 -7.74 3.22
N SER A 36 13.21 -8.20 4.30
CA SER A 36 14.51 -8.86 4.26
C SER A 36 14.37 -10.13 5.06
N GLU A 37 14.73 -11.26 4.46
CA GLU A 37 14.99 -12.45 5.27
C GLU A 37 16.33 -12.22 5.96
N GLU A 38 16.29 -11.91 7.26
CA GLU A 38 17.47 -12.04 8.10
C GLU A 38 17.96 -13.48 7.95
N SER A 39 19.07 -13.65 7.24
CA SER A 39 19.70 -14.94 7.12
C SER A 39 20.05 -15.39 8.54
N ALA A 40 19.43 -16.47 9.01
CA ALA A 40 19.89 -17.23 10.17
C ALA A 40 21.23 -17.93 9.85
N ALA A 41 22.18 -17.17 9.31
CA ALA A 41 23.50 -17.64 8.95
C ALA A 41 24.42 -17.44 10.15
N GLU A 42 25.00 -18.56 10.57
CA GLU A 42 26.14 -18.65 11.47
C GLU A 42 27.19 -17.57 11.15
N GLU A 43 27.87 -17.09 12.19
CA GLU A 43 28.70 -15.88 12.31
C GLU A 43 29.74 -15.56 11.20
N ASN A 44 29.87 -16.32 10.10
CA ASN A 44 30.96 -16.16 9.12
C ASN A 44 30.59 -16.33 7.64
N ALA A 45 29.32 -16.21 7.24
CA ALA A 45 28.96 -16.19 5.81
C ALA A 45 28.23 -14.89 5.43
N GLU A 46 28.91 -14.01 4.67
CA GLU A 46 28.29 -12.89 3.95
C GLU A 46 27.36 -13.44 2.84
N LYS A 47 26.19 -13.94 3.23
CA LYS A 47 25.10 -14.11 2.28
C LYS A 47 24.43 -12.74 2.13
N PRO A 48 24.37 -12.16 0.93
CA PRO A 48 23.60 -10.94 0.74
C PRO A 48 22.16 -11.21 1.17
N ALA A 49 21.62 -10.32 2.01
CA ALA A 49 20.25 -10.42 2.46
C ALA A 49 19.31 -10.53 1.24
N ASN A 50 18.37 -11.46 1.29
CA ASN A 50 17.34 -11.57 0.26
C ASN A 50 16.33 -10.44 0.48
N GLU A 51 16.64 -9.28 -0.08
CA GLU A 51 15.75 -8.13 -0.06
C GLU A 51 14.67 -8.28 -1.14
N ASP A 52 13.43 -8.01 -0.74
CA ASP A 52 12.25 -7.94 -1.60
C ASP A 52 11.52 -6.64 -1.28
N PHE A 53 11.40 -5.74 -2.26
CA PHE A 53 10.75 -4.44 -2.08
C PHE A 53 10.30 -3.84 -3.39
N TYR A 54 9.35 -2.91 -3.29
CA TYR A 54 8.91 -2.09 -4.41
C TYR A 54 9.40 -0.66 -4.25
N ALA A 55 9.54 0.05 -5.37
CA ALA A 55 9.97 1.44 -5.35
C ALA A 55 9.28 2.27 -6.44
N LEU A 56 8.98 3.52 -6.08
CA LEU A 56 8.60 4.59 -7.00
C LEU A 56 9.72 5.61 -7.03
N THR A 57 10.42 5.69 -8.16
CA THR A 57 11.63 6.52 -8.31
C THR A 57 11.49 7.56 -9.42
N LEU A 58 12.18 8.68 -9.23
CA LEU A 58 12.47 9.70 -10.22
C LEU A 58 13.89 9.48 -10.75
N LEU A 59 14.02 9.36 -12.07
CA LEU A 59 15.32 9.31 -12.73
C LEU A 59 15.61 10.63 -13.43
N LEU A 60 16.58 11.39 -12.90
CA LEU A 60 17.14 12.58 -13.53
C LEU A 60 18.44 12.21 -14.25
N THR A 61 18.31 11.81 -15.51
CA THR A 61 19.46 11.60 -16.42
C THR A 61 19.31 12.46 -17.67
N GLY A 62 20.43 12.73 -18.34
CA GLY A 62 20.46 13.59 -19.52
C GLY A 62 20.27 15.08 -19.22
N THR A 63 20.39 15.89 -20.26
CA THR A 63 20.29 17.35 -20.19
C THR A 63 18.87 17.87 -20.45
N GLN A 64 18.02 17.06 -21.08
CA GLN A 64 16.65 17.46 -21.43
C GLN A 64 15.67 17.07 -20.30
N PRO A 65 14.97 18.04 -19.68
CA PRO A 65 13.99 17.79 -18.62
C PRO A 65 12.90 16.80 -19.03
N ASP A 66 12.42 16.90 -20.26
CA ASP A 66 11.25 16.15 -20.77
C ASP A 66 11.54 14.66 -21.01
N GLN A 67 12.81 14.25 -21.02
CA GLN A 67 13.23 12.85 -21.21
C GLN A 67 13.46 12.10 -19.90
N ARG A 68 13.28 12.77 -18.77
CA ARG A 68 13.43 12.19 -17.44
C ARG A 68 12.21 11.36 -17.09
N GLU A 69 12.34 10.47 -16.12
CA GLU A 69 11.34 9.44 -15.92
C GLU A 69 10.87 9.33 -14.48
N ILE A 70 9.59 8.97 -14.32
CA ILE A 70 9.06 8.36 -13.11
C ILE A 70 8.88 6.86 -13.37
N ARG A 71 9.28 6.03 -12.39
CA ARG A 71 9.40 4.58 -12.56
C ARG A 71 8.83 3.87 -11.34
N LEU A 72 7.92 2.94 -11.58
CA LEU A 72 7.44 1.98 -10.60
C LEU A 72 8.07 0.63 -10.90
N TRP A 73 8.76 0.05 -9.93
CA TRP A 73 9.46 -1.23 -10.10
C TRP A 73 9.48 -2.06 -8.82
N HIS A 74 9.75 -3.34 -9.01
CA HIS A 74 9.88 -4.36 -7.98
C HIS A 74 11.30 -4.92 -8.03
N SER A 75 11.96 -5.04 -6.87
CA SER A 75 13.24 -5.73 -6.72
C SER A 75 13.03 -6.98 -5.89
N ARG A 76 13.47 -8.12 -6.43
CA ARG A 76 13.45 -9.41 -5.74
C ARG A 76 14.74 -10.15 -6.03
N GLN A 77 15.46 -10.56 -4.99
CA GLN A 77 16.74 -11.27 -5.12
C GLN A 77 17.75 -10.50 -5.99
N GLY A 78 17.78 -9.16 -5.84
CA GLY A 78 18.63 -8.27 -6.63
C GLY A 78 18.19 -8.06 -8.08
N GLN A 79 17.13 -8.73 -8.54
CA GLN A 79 16.58 -8.53 -9.88
C GLN A 79 15.49 -7.46 -9.87
N ARG A 80 15.70 -6.40 -10.68
CA ARG A 80 14.72 -5.32 -10.88
C ARG A 80 13.78 -5.63 -12.05
N THR A 81 12.47 -5.56 -11.79
CA THR A 81 11.40 -5.67 -12.79
C THR A 81 10.55 -4.41 -12.79
N TYR A 82 10.35 -3.79 -13.96
CA TYR A 82 9.53 -2.59 -14.09
C TYR A 82 8.05 -2.94 -14.19
N LEU A 83 7.23 -2.28 -13.36
CA LEU A 83 5.76 -2.39 -13.40
C LEU A 83 5.16 -1.28 -14.27
N ALA A 84 5.70 -0.07 -14.18
CA ALA A 84 5.28 1.07 -15.00
C ALA A 84 6.42 2.10 -15.14
N ARG A 85 6.44 2.82 -16.27
CA ARG A 85 7.40 3.90 -16.55
C ARG A 85 6.72 4.96 -17.41
N ALA A 86 7.04 6.22 -17.17
CA ALA A 86 6.58 7.35 -17.97
C ALA A 86 7.65 8.43 -18.02
N GLN A 87 7.73 9.13 -19.16
CA GLN A 87 8.51 10.34 -19.27
C GLN A 87 7.73 11.51 -18.66
N THR A 88 8.42 12.34 -17.88
CA THR A 88 7.85 13.53 -17.27
C THR A 88 8.91 14.61 -17.17
N PRO A 89 8.57 15.90 -17.38
CA PRO A 89 9.48 17.00 -17.15
C PRO A 89 9.92 17.03 -15.67
N LEU A 90 11.20 16.75 -15.44
CA LEU A 90 11.82 16.87 -14.11
C LEU A 90 12.99 17.84 -14.19
N TYR A 91 13.18 18.69 -13.20
CA TYR A 91 14.21 19.73 -13.16
C TYR A 91 15.14 19.48 -11.98
N GLN A 92 16.41 19.83 -12.17
CA GLN A 92 17.41 19.64 -11.13
C GLN A 92 17.12 20.57 -9.96
N ARG A 93 17.34 20.07 -8.74
CA ARG A 93 17.17 20.86 -7.50
C ARG A 93 15.75 21.41 -7.33
N GLN A 94 14.77 20.89 -8.06
CA GLN A 94 13.36 21.11 -7.79
C GLN A 94 12.88 20.07 -6.76
N TRP A 95 11.97 20.51 -5.89
CA TRP A 95 11.26 19.62 -4.98
C TRP A 95 10.13 18.91 -5.71
N TYR A 96 10.07 17.60 -5.53
CA TYR A 96 9.02 16.73 -6.04
C TYR A 96 8.45 15.90 -4.89
N GLN A 97 7.14 15.66 -4.91
CA GLN A 97 6.47 14.80 -3.95
C GLN A 97 5.91 13.56 -4.65
N PRO A 98 6.71 12.50 -4.84
CA PRO A 98 6.15 11.20 -5.16
C PRO A 98 5.29 10.68 -4.01
N GLY A 99 4.22 9.99 -4.39
CA GLY A 99 3.29 9.38 -3.46
C GLY A 99 2.82 8.02 -3.95
N LEU A 100 2.42 7.17 -3.01
CA LEU A 100 1.87 5.85 -3.28
C LEU A 100 0.66 5.62 -2.38
N LYS A 101 -0.46 5.28 -2.99
CA LYS A 101 -1.61 4.70 -2.30
C LYS A 101 -1.65 3.22 -2.63
N VAL A 102 -1.57 2.41 -1.59
CA VAL A 102 -1.71 0.95 -1.67
C VAL A 102 -2.99 0.56 -0.95
N VAL A 103 -3.86 -0.13 -1.69
CA VAL A 103 -5.09 -0.73 -1.16
C VAL A 103 -5.27 -2.09 -1.82
N ASP A 104 -5.27 -3.14 -0.99
CA ASP A 104 -5.37 -4.52 -1.42
C ASP A 104 -4.26 -4.87 -2.44
N ASP A 105 -4.61 -5.30 -3.65
CA ASP A 105 -3.68 -5.61 -4.75
C ASP A 105 -3.51 -4.45 -5.75
N GLN A 106 -3.80 -3.21 -5.35
CA GLN A 106 -3.72 -2.04 -6.20
C GLN A 106 -2.66 -1.05 -5.71
N ILE A 107 -1.75 -0.68 -6.61
CA ILE A 107 -0.75 0.37 -6.43
C ILE A 107 -1.19 1.57 -7.27
N ILE A 108 -1.39 2.72 -6.62
CA ILE A 108 -1.67 3.99 -7.28
C ILE A 108 -0.52 4.94 -6.95
N ALA A 109 0.25 5.32 -7.96
CA ALA A 109 1.39 6.21 -7.82
C ALA A 109 1.01 7.64 -8.20
N TYR A 110 1.56 8.59 -7.47
CA TYR A 110 1.36 10.02 -7.64
C TYR A 110 2.69 10.74 -7.80
N LEU A 111 2.67 11.87 -8.51
CA LEU A 111 3.71 12.87 -8.49
C LEU A 111 3.05 14.24 -8.27
N ASP A 112 3.44 14.94 -7.22
CA ASP A 112 2.89 16.24 -6.84
C ASP A 112 1.35 16.23 -6.71
N GLY A 113 0.82 15.12 -6.20
CA GLY A 113 -0.62 14.89 -6.01
C GLY A 113 -1.39 14.41 -7.25
N TYR A 114 -0.76 14.37 -8.44
CA TYR A 114 -1.38 13.87 -9.66
C TYR A 114 -1.10 12.38 -9.84
N GLU A 115 -2.13 11.60 -10.15
CA GLU A 115 -1.98 10.17 -10.44
C GLU A 115 -1.19 9.97 -11.73
N VAL A 116 -0.08 9.23 -11.64
CA VAL A 116 0.77 8.88 -12.78
C VAL A 116 0.60 7.43 -13.21
N PHE A 117 0.38 6.53 -12.26
CA PHE A 117 0.19 5.11 -12.53
C PHE A 117 -0.89 4.52 -11.65
N ARG A 118 -1.57 3.51 -12.20
CA ARG A 118 -2.47 2.62 -11.49
C ARG A 118 -2.23 1.20 -11.98
N VAL A 119 -1.67 0.36 -11.12
CA VAL A 119 -1.27 -1.01 -11.46
C VAL A 119 -1.92 -1.98 -10.49
N LYS A 120 -2.50 -3.06 -11.03
CA LYS A 120 -2.90 -4.21 -10.22
C LYS A 120 -1.74 -5.19 -10.16
N ASN A 121 -1.32 -5.57 -8.96
CA ASN A 121 -0.22 -6.48 -8.73
C ASN A 121 -0.48 -7.28 -7.46
N SER A 122 -0.11 -8.56 -7.42
CA SER A 122 -0.25 -9.35 -6.20
C SER A 122 0.77 -8.86 -5.17
N LEU A 123 0.27 -8.23 -4.10
CA LEU A 123 1.10 -7.59 -3.10
C LEU A 123 1.35 -8.50 -1.89
N PRO A 124 2.51 -8.36 -1.22
CA PRO A 124 2.76 -9.07 0.02
C PRO A 124 1.81 -8.54 1.13
N PRO A 125 1.58 -9.32 2.19
CA PRO A 125 0.65 -8.95 3.27
C PRO A 125 1.09 -7.70 4.07
N GLY A 126 2.37 -7.32 3.96
CA GLY A 126 2.92 -6.14 4.58
C GLY A 126 4.42 -5.99 4.35
N GLY A 127 4.98 -4.85 4.74
CA GLY A 127 6.41 -4.62 4.73
C GLY A 127 6.78 -3.19 5.13
N LYS A 128 8.05 -2.98 5.44
CA LYS A 128 8.59 -1.68 5.85
C LYS A 128 8.52 -0.67 4.70
N ILE A 129 8.61 0.62 5.04
CA ILE A 129 8.67 1.73 4.08
C ILE A 129 10.01 2.42 4.17
N GLY A 130 10.38 3.20 3.16
CA GLY A 130 11.69 3.84 3.16
C GLY A 130 11.97 4.72 1.97
N PHE A 131 13.26 4.96 1.75
CA PHE A 131 13.77 5.70 0.60
C PHE A 131 14.83 4.89 -0.13
N TYR A 132 14.92 5.14 -1.43
CA TYR A 132 15.92 4.60 -2.32
C TYR A 132 16.75 5.74 -2.92
N ALA A 133 18.05 5.49 -3.08
CA ALA A 133 18.97 6.39 -3.76
C ALA A 133 19.97 5.59 -4.61
N ASN A 134 20.18 6.04 -5.84
CA ASN A 134 21.29 5.64 -6.70
C ASN A 134 21.84 6.85 -7.43
N THR A 135 22.77 7.51 -6.75
CA THR A 135 23.54 8.65 -7.23
C THR A 135 24.72 8.87 -6.29
N ASP A 136 25.73 9.56 -6.79
CA ASP A 136 26.86 10.05 -5.99
C ASP A 136 26.63 11.51 -5.52
N ASN A 137 25.49 12.11 -5.87
CA ASN A 137 25.13 13.48 -5.50
C ASN A 137 24.27 13.50 -4.22
N GLU A 138 24.26 14.64 -3.54
CA GLU A 138 23.37 14.86 -2.40
C GLU A 138 21.90 14.77 -2.82
N ILE A 139 21.10 14.04 -2.05
CA ILE A 139 19.64 14.00 -2.13
C ILE A 139 19.09 14.48 -0.80
N ARG A 140 18.00 15.25 -0.85
CA ARG A 140 17.25 15.67 0.34
C ARG A 140 15.87 15.04 0.33
N PHE A 141 15.43 14.57 1.49
CA PHE A 141 14.08 14.08 1.72
C PHE A 141 13.44 14.93 2.81
N ASP A 142 12.16 15.26 2.65
CA ASP A 142 11.36 16.04 3.61
C ASP A 142 9.88 15.62 3.55
N ASP A 143 9.04 16.14 4.46
CA ASP A 143 7.59 15.93 4.50
C ASP A 143 7.13 14.47 4.37
N VAL A 144 7.84 13.57 5.05
CA VAL A 144 7.52 12.15 5.02
C VAL A 144 6.23 11.90 5.80
N ALA A 145 5.21 11.40 5.12
CA ALA A 145 3.92 11.10 5.74
C ALA A 145 3.44 9.71 5.37
N LEU A 146 3.02 8.97 6.38
CA LEU A 146 2.35 7.67 6.23
C LEU A 146 0.98 7.77 6.89
N ARG A 147 -0.07 7.46 6.13
CA ARG A 147 -1.46 7.44 6.62
C ARG A 147 -2.04 6.06 6.37
N SER A 148 -2.45 5.38 7.44
CA SER A 148 -3.19 4.12 7.33
C SER A 148 -4.48 4.33 6.55
N ILE A 149 -4.80 3.40 5.65
CA ILE A 149 -6.10 3.32 5.01
C ILE A 149 -6.85 2.19 5.68
N ASN A 150 -7.82 2.57 6.49
CA ASN A 150 -8.78 1.61 7.02
C ASN A 150 -9.77 1.27 5.90
N HIS A 151 -9.39 0.30 5.06
CA HIS A 151 -10.31 -0.28 4.10
C HIS A 151 -11.14 -1.36 4.81
N ILE A 152 -12.46 -1.19 4.82
CA ILE A 152 -13.40 -2.21 5.26
C ILE A 152 -14.06 -2.70 3.98
N ASP A 153 -13.66 -3.87 3.51
CA ASP A 153 -14.38 -4.52 2.41
C ASP A 153 -15.75 -4.96 2.92
N LEU A 154 -16.79 -4.60 2.18
CA LEU A 154 -18.20 -4.90 2.45
C LEU A 154 -18.90 -5.35 1.15
N ALA A 155 -18.15 -5.82 0.16
CA ALA A 155 -18.68 -6.22 -1.14
C ALA A 155 -19.64 -7.40 -1.04
N THR A 156 -19.39 -8.32 -0.11
CA THR A 156 -20.20 -9.51 0.09
C THR A 156 -20.70 -9.65 1.53
N VAL A 157 -21.75 -10.45 1.74
CA VAL A 157 -22.24 -10.80 3.09
C VAL A 157 -21.13 -11.48 3.91
N GLY A 158 -20.23 -12.22 3.27
CA GLY A 158 -19.04 -12.79 3.90
C GLY A 158 -18.13 -11.71 4.47
N ASP A 159 -17.80 -10.69 3.67
CA ASP A 159 -16.94 -9.58 4.09
C ASP A 159 -17.59 -8.77 5.22
N ILE A 160 -18.89 -8.48 5.08
CA ILE A 160 -19.68 -7.80 6.11
C ILE A 160 -19.68 -8.59 7.42
N ARG A 161 -19.88 -9.92 7.36
CA ARG A 161 -19.86 -10.80 8.54
C ARG A 161 -18.49 -10.86 9.18
N PHE A 162 -17.42 -10.90 8.40
CA PHE A 162 -16.04 -10.89 8.90
C PHE A 162 -15.74 -9.59 9.67
N GLN A 163 -16.27 -8.46 9.19
CA GLN A 163 -16.08 -7.14 9.79
C GLN A 163 -17.10 -6.84 10.89
N ALA A 164 -18.14 -7.66 11.07
CA ALA A 164 -19.20 -7.43 12.04
C ALA A 164 -18.70 -7.62 13.48
N TRP A 165 -18.69 -6.52 14.24
CA TRP A 165 -18.39 -6.53 15.67
C TRP A 165 -19.60 -6.92 16.51
N LYS A 166 -20.77 -6.34 16.20
CA LYS A 166 -22.03 -6.65 16.87
C LYS A 166 -23.15 -6.62 15.85
N HIS A 167 -24.02 -7.61 15.90
CA HIS A 167 -25.16 -7.77 15.02
C HIS A 167 -26.40 -8.13 15.82
N SER A 168 -27.52 -7.46 15.53
CA SER A 168 -28.86 -7.82 15.99
C SER A 168 -29.84 -7.61 14.84
N GLY A 169 -30.76 -8.56 14.66
CA GLY A 169 -31.77 -8.48 13.62
C GLY A 169 -31.61 -9.53 12.52
N GLY A 170 -32.19 -9.22 11.35
CA GLY A 170 -32.33 -10.13 10.22
C GLY A 170 -31.32 -9.90 9.09
N PHE A 171 -30.30 -9.06 9.28
CA PHE A 171 -29.35 -8.68 8.23
C PHE A 171 -28.68 -9.88 7.55
N TYR A 172 -28.24 -10.87 8.33
CA TYR A 172 -27.83 -12.18 7.81
C TYR A 172 -28.06 -13.27 8.87
N GLN A 173 -28.28 -14.49 8.41
CA GLN A 173 -28.61 -15.64 9.24
C GLN A 173 -27.43 -16.60 9.28
N ARG A 174 -27.07 -17.06 10.49
CA ARG A 174 -26.11 -18.16 10.65
C ARG A 174 -26.76 -19.45 10.17
N PRO A 175 -26.01 -20.35 9.51
CA PRO A 175 -26.54 -21.65 9.12
C PRO A 175 -27.02 -22.41 10.36
N GLY A 176 -28.27 -22.88 10.29
CA GLY A 176 -28.87 -23.73 11.30
C GLY A 176 -28.96 -25.17 10.82
N ILE A 177 -29.49 -26.05 11.66
CA ILE A 177 -29.69 -27.47 11.32
C ILE A 177 -30.76 -27.64 10.22
N LEU A 178 -31.74 -26.73 10.15
CA LEU A 178 -32.92 -26.84 9.29
C LEU A 178 -32.96 -25.83 8.13
N PHE A 179 -32.15 -24.78 8.17
CA PHE A 179 -32.17 -23.72 7.17
C PHE A 179 -30.74 -23.37 6.75
N PRO A 180 -30.47 -23.26 5.43
CA PRO A 180 -29.22 -22.69 4.97
C PRO A 180 -29.12 -21.24 5.49
N GLY A 181 -27.93 -20.88 5.98
CA GLY A 181 -27.65 -19.49 6.36
C GLY A 181 -27.62 -18.57 5.15
N THR A 182 -27.45 -17.27 5.39
CA THR A 182 -27.23 -16.32 4.28
C THR A 182 -25.91 -16.67 3.58
N PRO A 183 -25.91 -16.90 2.26
CA PRO A 183 -24.69 -17.18 1.51
C PRO A 183 -23.69 -16.04 1.61
N ASP A 184 -22.40 -16.38 1.70
CA ASP A 184 -21.33 -15.40 1.89
C ASP A 184 -21.06 -14.59 0.61
N ASP A 185 -21.32 -15.15 -0.57
CA ASP A 185 -21.13 -14.54 -1.89
C ASP A 185 -22.24 -13.55 -2.27
N GLN A 186 -23.31 -13.47 -1.48
CA GLN A 186 -24.41 -12.53 -1.72
C GLN A 186 -23.91 -11.08 -1.56
N THR A 187 -24.23 -10.22 -2.53
CA THR A 187 -23.78 -8.80 -2.55
C THR A 187 -24.84 -7.81 -2.07
N LEU A 188 -26.04 -8.30 -1.73
CA LEU A 188 -27.16 -7.49 -1.25
C LEU A 188 -27.56 -7.95 0.15
N LEU A 189 -27.68 -7.00 1.07
CA LEU A 189 -28.02 -7.29 2.46
C LEU A 189 -29.28 -6.49 2.83
N LEU A 190 -30.34 -7.20 3.26
CA LEU A 190 -31.66 -6.63 3.52
C LEU A 190 -32.03 -6.78 5.00
N ALA A 191 -32.25 -5.65 5.67
CA ALA A 191 -32.88 -5.65 6.99
C ALA A 191 -34.32 -6.16 6.87
N GLN A 192 -34.76 -7.01 7.79
CA GLN A 192 -36.13 -7.55 7.76
C GLN A 192 -37.15 -6.63 8.45
N ALA A 193 -36.69 -5.50 9.02
CA ALA A 193 -37.50 -4.48 9.69
C ALA A 193 -38.59 -5.08 10.59
N LYS A 194 -38.17 -5.88 11.58
CA LYS A 194 -39.10 -6.44 12.60
C LYS A 194 -39.46 -5.38 13.66
N ARG A 195 -40.35 -5.73 14.59
CA ARG A 195 -40.83 -4.84 15.69
C ARG A 195 -39.73 -4.32 16.64
N GLN A 196 -38.48 -4.73 16.49
CA GLN A 196 -37.34 -4.28 17.29
C GLN A 196 -36.28 -3.65 16.37
N PRO A 197 -35.57 -2.61 16.82
CA PRO A 197 -34.50 -1.99 16.04
C PRO A 197 -33.41 -3.02 15.72
N GLU A 198 -33.00 -3.04 14.45
CA GLU A 198 -31.93 -3.90 13.95
C GLU A 198 -30.64 -3.06 13.86
N TYR A 199 -29.52 -3.61 14.34
CA TYR A 199 -28.22 -2.90 14.28
C TYR A 199 -27.11 -3.82 13.78
N LEU A 200 -26.31 -3.26 12.88
CA LEU A 200 -25.09 -3.87 12.35
C LEU A 200 -23.93 -2.92 12.61
N ILE A 201 -23.03 -3.34 13.48
CA ILE A 201 -21.84 -2.57 13.88
C ILE A 201 -20.62 -3.23 13.26
N LEU A 202 -19.87 -2.46 12.47
CA LEU A 202 -18.72 -2.94 11.71
C LEU A 202 -17.41 -2.37 12.28
N GLY A 203 -16.33 -3.15 12.21
CA GLY A 203 -14.99 -2.74 12.62
C GLY A 203 -14.53 -3.36 13.94
N ARG A 204 -13.73 -2.60 14.69
CA ARG A 204 -13.10 -3.03 15.96
C ARG A 204 -13.41 -1.99 17.05
N PRO A 205 -13.32 -2.34 18.35
CA PRO A 205 -13.60 -1.41 19.45
C PRO A 205 -12.81 -0.10 19.40
N HIS A 206 -11.65 -0.10 18.74
CA HIS A 206 -10.75 1.05 18.60
C HIS A 206 -11.01 1.90 17.34
N ASN A 207 -11.94 1.50 16.46
CA ASN A 207 -12.30 2.23 15.23
C ASN A 207 -13.69 2.86 15.40
N HIS A 208 -13.75 4.17 15.62
CA HIS A 208 -14.98 4.89 16.02
C HIS A 208 -15.98 5.23 14.90
N THR A 209 -15.78 4.78 13.65
CA THR A 209 -16.53 5.28 12.47
C THR A 209 -17.50 4.29 11.81
N GLY A 210 -17.87 3.17 12.44
CA GLY A 210 -18.64 2.08 11.79
C GLY A 210 -20.01 1.71 12.38
N VAL A 211 -20.92 2.67 12.63
CA VAL A 211 -22.26 2.36 13.16
C VAL A 211 -23.35 2.64 12.12
N PHE A 212 -24.13 1.60 11.77
CA PHE A 212 -25.34 1.73 10.95
C PHE A 212 -26.57 1.32 11.77
N SER A 213 -27.64 2.12 11.71
CA SER A 213 -28.90 1.90 12.43
C SER A 213 -30.08 2.08 11.48
N PHE A 214 -31.03 1.15 11.49
CA PHE A 214 -32.28 1.23 10.73
C PHE A 214 -33.48 0.90 11.62
#